data_AF-A0A2A9CSL0-F1
#
_entry.id   AF-A0A2A9CSL0-F1
#
_cell.length_a   1.000
_cell.length_b   1.000
_cell.length_c   1.000
_cell.angle_alpha   90.00
_cell.angle_beta   90.00
_cell.angle_gamma   90.00
#
_symmetry.space_group_name_H-M   'P 1'
#
loop_
_entity.id
_entity.type
_entity.pdbx_description
1 polymer ?
#
loop_
_entity_poly.entity_id
_entity_poly.type
_entity_poly.pdbx_seq_one_letter_code
_entity_poly.pdbx_strand_id
1 'polypeptide(L)'
;MSANTQPRLDRAQTPAQSAVIARLQHGYAAHLLSEPLTVTRWLMYGQARLYVKTQQGNPIGWVDVHTGERVIEVPELQAAFETAIAAVQPGIPMAYTPRRALLESVESGRRPNGDEPTPRRTVVEEVPEWTPVARPTTSAKPRSTRAPRTRTSTSPASQSTDSALPRLDMGRLDALTDRYRLWRGTTERQVLTRQLNAFISREPDWDYLSSDDLGIDNAAVDFLVAGPGGVFTIDVITPTSPAFRGAGFTKRASHVLGRAMESPVWVRHLLVPVGFSPAEAAALPTELPLISRRQLAGFLLRQPTQLQPGDVELALGYARLRWTWRG
;
A
#
# COMPACT_ATOMS: atom_id res chain seq x y z
N MET A 1 29.47 28.64 3.03
CA MET A 1 28.14 29.21 2.74
C MET A 1 27.42 28.24 1.81
N SER A 2 26.70 27.26 2.38
CA SER A 2 25.96 26.27 1.60
C SER A 2 24.49 26.66 1.56
N ALA A 3 23.98 26.98 0.37
CA ALA A 3 22.58 27.32 0.16
C ALA A 3 21.72 26.05 0.25
N ASN A 4 20.94 25.97 1.32
CA ASN A 4 19.95 24.92 1.55
C ASN A 4 18.76 25.15 0.62
N THR A 5 18.68 24.38 -0.48
CA THR A 5 17.57 24.43 -1.43
C THR A 5 16.52 23.40 -1.00
N GLN A 6 15.52 23.84 -0.23
CA GLN A 6 14.31 23.04 -0.03
C GLN A 6 13.46 23.10 -1.31
N PRO A 7 12.95 21.97 -1.83
CA PRO A 7 11.98 21.98 -2.91
C PRO A 7 10.63 22.49 -2.38
N ARG A 8 10.17 23.61 -2.95
CA ARG A 8 8.86 24.23 -2.73
C ARG A 8 7.76 23.29 -3.23
N LEU A 9 7.06 22.64 -2.31
CA LEU A 9 5.80 21.91 -2.55
C LEU A 9 4.61 22.85 -2.27
N ASP A 10 4.45 23.89 -3.09
CA ASP A 10 3.24 24.73 -3.13
C ASP A 10 2.72 24.72 -4.57
N ARG A 11 2.16 23.58 -5.00
CA ARG A 11 1.38 23.54 -6.23
C ARG A 11 -0.05 23.89 -5.83
N ALA A 12 -0.49 25.10 -6.16
CA ALA A 12 -1.85 25.54 -5.90
C ALA A 12 -2.84 24.54 -6.51
N GLN A 13 -3.67 23.91 -5.67
CA GLN A 13 -4.78 23.10 -6.13
C GLN A 13 -5.65 23.95 -7.04
N THR A 14 -5.93 23.44 -8.24
CA THR A 14 -6.80 24.16 -9.17
C THR A 14 -8.23 24.15 -8.63
N PRO A 15 -9.05 25.18 -8.90
CA PRO A 15 -10.45 25.20 -8.49
C PRO A 15 -11.24 23.96 -8.96
N ALA A 16 -10.84 23.37 -10.09
CA ALA A 16 -11.39 22.12 -10.59
C ALA A 16 -11.06 20.92 -9.69
N GLN A 17 -9.82 20.79 -9.22
CA GLN A 17 -9.42 19.74 -8.25
C GLN A 17 -10.13 19.92 -6.91
N SER A 18 -10.24 21.16 -6.40
CA SER A 18 -10.96 21.43 -5.15
C SER A 18 -12.45 21.10 -5.26
N ALA A 19 -13.10 21.40 -6.39
CA ALA A 19 -14.50 21.07 -6.62
C ALA A 19 -14.74 19.56 -6.72
N VAL A 20 -13.78 18.81 -7.26
CA VAL A 20 -13.81 17.34 -7.32
C VAL A 20 -13.64 16.72 -5.93
N ILE A 21 -12.65 17.16 -5.15
CA ILE A 21 -12.46 16.71 -3.76
C ILE A 21 -13.71 17.01 -2.94
N ALA A 22 -14.28 18.21 -3.10
CA ALA A 22 -15.52 18.59 -2.44
C ALA A 22 -16.70 17.69 -2.86
N ARG A 23 -16.85 17.35 -4.15
CA ARG A 23 -17.89 16.41 -4.62
C ARG A 23 -17.70 14.99 -4.08
N LEU A 24 -16.46 14.50 -4.02
CA LEU A 24 -16.14 13.19 -3.44
C LEU A 24 -16.47 13.16 -1.94
N GLN A 25 -16.13 14.22 -1.21
CA GLN A 25 -16.46 14.36 0.21
C GLN A 25 -17.98 14.47 0.43
N HIS A 26 -18.68 15.31 -0.34
CA HIS A 26 -20.12 15.51 -0.19
C HIS A 26 -20.93 14.27 -0.59
N GLY A 27 -20.56 13.58 -1.67
CA GLY A 27 -21.22 12.34 -2.08
C GLY A 27 -21.02 11.22 -1.06
N TYR A 28 -19.82 11.13 -0.49
CA TYR A 28 -19.50 10.17 0.57
C TYR A 28 -20.27 10.46 1.86
N ALA A 29 -20.28 11.71 2.31
CA ALA A 29 -21.00 12.17 3.49
C ALA A 29 -22.52 11.90 3.38
N ALA A 30 -23.11 12.26 2.24
CA ALA A 30 -24.54 12.08 1.98
C ALA A 30 -24.96 10.60 1.98
N HIS A 31 -24.14 9.72 1.40
CA HIS A 31 -24.41 8.29 1.42
C HIS A 31 -24.38 7.73 2.85
N LEU A 32 -23.35 8.08 3.63
CA LEU A 32 -23.18 7.60 5.00
C LEU A 32 -24.26 8.10 5.97
N LEU A 33 -24.77 9.31 5.77
CA LEU A 33 -25.82 9.90 6.62
C LEU A 33 -27.17 9.17 6.53
N SER A 34 -27.40 8.40 5.46
CA SER A 34 -28.66 7.68 5.24
C SER A 34 -28.63 6.20 5.68
N GLU A 35 -27.46 5.68 6.07
CA GLU A 35 -27.31 4.26 6.40
C GLU A 35 -27.60 3.94 7.86
N PRO A 36 -28.24 2.79 8.16
CA PRO A 36 -28.38 2.31 9.52
C PRO A 36 -27.00 1.92 10.09
N LEU A 37 -26.72 2.38 11.31
CA LEU A 37 -25.46 2.09 11.99
C LEU A 37 -25.55 0.80 12.80
N THR A 38 -24.47 0.01 12.76
CA THR A 38 -24.32 -1.20 13.57
C THR A 38 -23.31 -0.94 14.68
N VAL A 39 -23.71 -1.23 15.92
CA VAL A 39 -22.85 -1.10 17.10
C VAL A 39 -22.37 -2.48 17.51
N THR A 40 -21.05 -2.67 17.58
CA THR A 40 -20.44 -3.92 18.04
C THR A 40 -19.73 -3.70 19.37
N ARG A 41 -20.03 -4.53 20.35
CA ARG A 41 -19.36 -4.50 21.65
C ARG A 41 -18.06 -5.29 21.60
N TRP A 42 -17.00 -4.68 22.13
CA TRP A 42 -15.67 -5.28 22.25
C TRP A 42 -15.26 -5.30 23.72
N LEU A 43 -14.81 -6.46 24.19
CA LEU A 43 -14.42 -6.72 25.57
C LEU A 43 -13.10 -7.50 25.56
N MET A 44 -11.95 -6.83 25.65
CA MET A 44 -10.67 -7.48 25.90
C MET A 44 -9.81 -6.65 26.86
N TYR A 45 -8.93 -7.32 27.60
CA TYR A 45 -7.96 -6.69 28.51
C TYR A 45 -8.56 -5.74 29.55
N GLY A 46 -9.77 -6.03 30.03
CA GLY A 46 -10.48 -5.18 30.99
C GLY A 46 -11.05 -3.88 30.42
N GLN A 47 -10.89 -3.62 29.12
CA GLN A 47 -11.52 -2.50 28.43
C GLN A 47 -12.83 -2.94 27.77
N ALA A 48 -13.84 -2.08 27.84
CA ALA A 48 -15.13 -2.28 27.19
C ALA A 48 -15.39 -1.14 26.23
N ARG A 49 -15.43 -1.43 24.93
CA ARG A 49 -15.64 -0.42 23.88
C ARG A 49 -16.84 -0.78 23.01
N LEU A 50 -17.57 0.23 22.57
CA LEU A 50 -18.57 0.12 21.53
C LEU A 50 -18.00 0.71 20.26
N TYR A 51 -17.81 -0.14 19.25
CA TYR A 51 -17.42 0.28 17.91
C TYR A 51 -18.68 0.53 17.10
N VAL A 52 -18.80 1.71 16.52
CA VAL A 52 -19.89 2.04 15.61
C VAL A 52 -19.38 1.92 14.20
N LYS A 53 -20.08 1.14 13.40
CA LYS A 53 -19.80 0.93 11.99
C LYS A 53 -21.06 1.24 11.19
N THR A 54 -20.91 1.54 9.93
CA THR A 54 -22.06 1.47 9.00
C THR A 54 -22.52 0.03 8.85
N GLN A 55 -23.74 -0.19 8.33
CA GLN A 55 -24.20 -1.53 7.91
C GLN A 55 -23.21 -2.22 6.95
N GLN A 56 -22.45 -1.42 6.20
CA GLN A 56 -21.43 -1.87 5.27
C GLN A 56 -20.07 -2.21 5.92
N GLY A 57 -19.95 -2.05 7.24
CA GLY A 57 -18.75 -2.39 8.02
C GLY A 57 -17.67 -1.31 8.08
N ASN A 58 -17.92 -0.09 7.58
CA ASN A 58 -16.95 1.01 7.67
C ASN A 58 -16.92 1.55 9.10
N PRO A 59 -15.74 1.71 9.73
CA PRO A 59 -15.64 2.28 11.06
C PRO A 59 -16.01 3.77 11.04
N ILE A 60 -16.87 4.19 11.96
CA ILE A 60 -17.22 5.60 12.17
C ILE A 60 -16.47 6.14 13.39
N GLY A 61 -16.32 5.28 14.40
CA GLY A 61 -15.66 5.63 15.64
C GLY A 61 -15.89 4.58 16.71
N TRP A 62 -15.44 4.89 17.92
CA TRP A 62 -15.67 4.07 19.09
C TRP A 62 -15.87 4.90 20.34
N VAL A 63 -16.55 4.33 21.33
CA VAL A 63 -16.69 4.89 22.67
C VAL A 63 -16.32 3.84 23.73
N ASP A 64 -15.54 4.24 24.72
CA ASP A 64 -15.29 3.43 25.90
C ASP A 64 -16.50 3.51 26.84
N VAL A 65 -17.05 2.35 27.21
CA VAL A 65 -18.28 2.22 27.99
C VAL A 65 -18.11 2.76 29.41
N HIS A 66 -16.90 2.71 29.97
CA HIS A 66 -16.64 3.07 31.36
C HIS A 66 -16.27 4.55 31.48
N THR A 67 -15.40 5.03 30.59
CA THR A 67 -14.90 6.41 30.66
C THR A 67 -15.76 7.40 29.87
N GLY A 68 -16.55 6.91 28.90
CA GLY A 68 -17.27 7.76 27.94
C GLY A 68 -16.37 8.44 26.90
N GLU A 69 -15.06 8.14 26.93
CA GLU A 69 -14.09 8.61 25.94
C GLU A 69 -14.48 8.10 24.57
N ARG A 70 -14.51 8.98 23.58
CA ARG A 70 -14.90 8.64 22.22
C ARG A 70 -13.94 9.22 21.20
N VAL A 71 -13.72 8.47 20.13
CA VAL A 71 -13.00 8.90 18.94
C VAL A 71 -13.94 8.75 17.77
N ILE A 72 -14.18 9.87 17.07
CA ILE A 72 -15.03 9.92 15.89
C ILE A 72 -14.11 10.20 14.70
N GLU A 73 -13.99 9.24 13.80
CA GLU A 73 -13.16 9.36 12.59
C GLU A 73 -13.85 10.19 11.52
N VAL A 74 -15.20 10.21 11.54
CA VAL A 74 -16.03 10.96 10.59
C VAL A 74 -16.91 11.95 11.35
N PRO A 75 -16.44 13.21 11.59
CA PRO A 75 -17.16 14.20 12.39
C PRO A 75 -18.57 14.51 11.91
N GLU A 76 -18.79 14.40 10.59
CA GLU A 76 -20.09 14.61 9.94
C GLU A 76 -21.18 13.64 10.42
N LEU A 77 -20.79 12.45 10.90
CA LEU A 77 -21.71 11.44 11.43
C LEU A 77 -21.88 11.50 12.95
N GLN A 78 -21.37 12.53 13.61
CA GLN A 78 -21.41 12.62 15.07
C GLN A 78 -22.83 12.46 15.63
N ALA A 79 -23.84 13.12 15.06
CA ALA A 79 -25.22 13.00 15.55
C ALA A 79 -25.78 11.57 15.42
N ALA A 80 -25.52 10.90 14.31
CA ALA A 80 -25.94 9.52 14.08
C ALA A 80 -25.19 8.53 14.99
N PHE A 81 -23.89 8.76 15.18
CA PHE A 81 -23.04 8.00 16.11
C PHE A 81 -23.58 8.06 17.54
N GLU A 82 -23.88 9.26 18.05
CA GLU A 82 -24.42 9.45 19.40
C GLU A 82 -25.80 8.78 19.56
N THR A 83 -26.66 8.89 18.55
CA THR A 83 -27.97 8.24 18.54
C THR A 83 -27.85 6.72 18.61
N ALA A 84 -26.92 6.13 17.84
CA ALA A 84 -26.68 4.69 17.83
C ALA A 84 -26.14 4.19 19.18
N ILE A 85 -25.23 4.94 19.82
CA ILE A 85 -24.71 4.59 21.15
C ILE A 85 -25.81 4.69 22.20
N ALA A 86 -26.60 5.78 22.21
CA ALA A 86 -27.68 5.96 23.17
C ALA A 86 -28.76 4.87 23.09
N ALA A 87 -29.02 4.36 21.88
CA ALA A 87 -29.97 3.26 21.67
C ALA A 87 -29.49 1.93 22.27
N VAL A 88 -28.18 1.65 22.24
CA VAL A 88 -27.61 0.37 22.69
C VAL A 88 -27.24 0.40 24.17
N GLN A 89 -26.69 1.52 24.64
CA GLN A 89 -26.24 1.67 26.02
C GLN A 89 -26.72 3.03 26.56
N PRO A 90 -27.98 3.10 27.02
CA PRO A 90 -28.50 4.31 27.64
C PRO A 90 -27.69 4.63 28.91
N GLY A 91 -27.37 5.91 29.11
CA GLY A 91 -26.67 6.39 30.31
C GLY A 91 -25.15 6.50 30.19
N ILE A 92 -24.55 6.25 29.03
CA ILE A 92 -23.16 6.71 28.79
C ILE A 92 -23.18 8.25 28.76
N PRO A 93 -22.43 8.95 29.63
CA PRO A 93 -22.46 10.41 29.70
C PRO A 93 -22.06 11.03 28.35
N MET A 94 -22.88 11.95 27.82
CA MET A 94 -22.53 12.79 26.68
C MET A 94 -21.62 13.94 27.13
N ALA A 95 -20.40 13.65 27.57
CA ALA A 95 -19.30 14.61 27.63
C ALA A 95 -18.04 13.96 28.19
N TYR A 96 -16.97 14.00 27.42
CA TYR A 96 -15.66 14.24 28.02
C TYR A 96 -14.92 15.28 27.18
N THR A 97 -14.86 16.52 27.68
CA THR A 97 -13.85 17.49 27.28
C THR A 97 -12.50 16.93 27.78
N PRO A 98 -11.49 16.75 26.92
CA PRO A 98 -10.21 16.20 27.35
C PRO A 98 -9.65 17.01 28.53
N ARG A 99 -9.18 16.33 29.60
CA ARG A 99 -8.56 16.93 30.81
C ARG A 99 -7.52 18.02 30.50
N ARG A 100 -6.93 17.97 29.31
CA ARG A 100 -5.93 18.92 28.83
C ARG A 100 -6.44 20.35 28.75
N ALA A 101 -7.70 20.57 28.36
CA ALA A 101 -8.30 21.91 28.27
C ALA A 101 -8.62 22.53 29.65
N LEU A 102 -8.83 21.69 30.68
CA LEU A 102 -9.10 22.16 32.04
C LEU A 102 -7.81 22.56 32.78
N LEU A 103 -6.67 21.92 32.49
CA LEU A 103 -5.37 22.28 33.07
C LEU A 103 -4.83 23.60 32.51
N GLU A 104 -5.01 23.86 31.20
CA GLU A 104 -4.60 25.14 30.57
C GLU A 104 -5.43 26.35 31.06
N SER A 105 -6.68 26.11 31.49
CA SER A 105 -7.53 27.17 32.08
C SER A 105 -7.19 27.47 33.54
N VAL A 106 -6.57 26.53 34.28
CA VAL A 106 -6.10 26.73 35.65
C VAL A 106 -4.71 27.38 35.69
N GLU A 107 -3.85 27.11 34.70
CA GLU A 107 -2.53 27.75 34.60
C GLU A 107 -2.59 29.23 34.19
N SER A 108 -3.65 29.66 33.51
CA SER A 108 -3.82 31.06 33.07
C SER A 108 -4.29 32.02 34.18
N GLY A 109 -4.55 31.53 35.40
CA GLY A 109 -5.05 32.32 36.52
C GLY A 109 -4.02 32.70 37.60
N ARG A 110 -2.76 32.23 37.53
CA ARG A 110 -1.77 32.47 38.59
C ARG A 110 -0.84 33.63 38.24
N ARG A 111 -1.20 34.84 38.67
CA ARG A 111 -0.26 35.97 38.79
C ARG A 111 0.74 35.73 39.95
N PRO A 112 1.91 36.40 39.91
CA PRO A 112 3.14 35.94 40.56
C PRO A 112 3.18 36.35 42.03
N ASN A 113 3.66 35.45 42.90
CA ASN A 113 4.27 35.82 44.17
C ASN A 113 5.62 35.11 44.26
N GLY A 114 6.63 35.89 44.65
CA GLY A 114 8.02 35.52 44.73
C GLY A 114 8.39 34.66 45.93
N ASP A 115 9.71 34.55 46.08
CA ASP A 115 10.50 33.87 47.12
C ASP A 115 10.62 32.35 46.93
N GLU A 116 11.76 31.67 47.00
CA GLU A 116 13.19 31.93 47.18
C GLU A 116 13.87 30.55 46.96
N PRO A 117 15.12 30.42 46.47
CA PRO A 117 15.60 29.16 45.92
C PRO A 117 16.16 28.21 46.99
N THR A 118 15.70 26.95 47.00
CA THR A 118 16.33 25.85 47.75
C THR A 118 17.30 25.06 46.83
N PRO A 119 18.43 24.57 47.36
CA PRO A 119 19.54 24.09 46.55
C PRO A 119 19.29 22.68 45.97
N ARG A 120 19.71 22.53 44.71
CA ARG A 120 19.72 21.27 43.95
C ARG A 120 20.63 20.24 44.60
N ARG A 121 20.07 19.08 44.91
CA ARG A 121 20.81 17.86 45.23
C ARG A 121 21.24 17.19 43.92
N THR A 122 22.55 17.21 43.66
CA THR A 122 23.20 16.55 42.51
C THR A 122 23.07 15.04 42.68
N VAL A 123 22.28 14.39 41.83
CA VAL A 123 22.30 12.93 41.66
C VAL A 123 23.30 12.64 40.54
N VAL A 124 24.37 11.94 40.89
CA VAL A 124 25.36 11.41 39.96
C VAL A 124 24.71 10.24 39.23
N GLU A 125 24.45 10.42 37.94
CA GLU A 125 23.96 9.38 37.04
C GLU A 125 25.18 8.67 36.43
N GLU A 126 25.49 7.48 36.95
CA GLU A 126 26.48 6.56 36.39
C GLU A 126 25.96 6.01 35.05
N VAL A 127 26.58 6.44 33.96
CA VAL A 127 26.33 5.94 32.61
C VAL A 127 27.11 4.63 32.41
N PRO A 128 26.46 3.49 32.14
CA PRO A 128 27.19 2.26 31.83
C PRO A 128 27.83 2.37 30.44
N GLU A 129 29.15 2.23 30.43
CA GLU A 129 30.03 2.24 29.25
C GLU A 129 29.86 0.93 28.45
N TRP A 130 29.26 1.02 27.26
CA TRP A 130 29.13 -0.11 26.35
C TRP A 130 30.44 -0.33 25.58
N THR A 131 31.10 -1.45 25.83
CA THR A 131 32.27 -1.91 25.06
C THR A 131 31.82 -2.67 23.80
N PRO A 132 32.35 -2.35 22.60
CA PRO A 132 32.02 -3.08 21.38
C PRO A 132 32.77 -4.42 21.32
N VAL A 133 32.01 -5.50 21.15
CA VAL A 133 32.52 -6.86 20.90
C VAL A 133 33.09 -6.95 19.49
N ALA A 134 34.36 -7.38 19.39
CA ALA A 134 35.09 -7.57 18.15
C ALA A 134 34.51 -8.70 17.28
N ARG A 135 34.44 -8.46 15.96
CA ARG A 135 34.19 -9.50 14.93
C ARG A 135 35.46 -10.32 14.71
N PRO A 136 35.37 -11.66 14.64
CA PRO A 136 36.45 -12.46 14.09
C PRO A 136 36.44 -12.37 12.55
N THR A 137 37.56 -11.91 12.00
CA THR A 137 37.96 -12.03 10.60
C THR A 137 38.32 -13.49 10.31
N THR A 138 37.70 -14.08 9.29
CA THR A 138 38.19 -15.33 8.69
C THR A 138 38.31 -15.15 7.19
N SER A 139 39.54 -14.88 6.78
CA SER A 139 40.06 -15.08 5.43
C SER A 139 40.16 -16.58 5.16
N ALA A 140 39.56 -17.07 4.08
CA ALA A 140 40.00 -18.31 3.43
C ALA A 140 39.51 -18.36 1.98
N LYS A 141 40.43 -18.08 1.04
CA LYS A 141 40.39 -18.60 -0.33
C LYS A 141 40.75 -20.08 -0.28
N PRO A 142 40.17 -20.90 -1.17
CA PRO A 142 41.07 -21.72 -1.98
C PRO A 142 40.73 -21.67 -3.47
N ARG A 143 41.76 -21.21 -4.20
CA ARG A 143 42.28 -21.75 -5.46
C ARG A 143 41.69 -23.11 -5.86
N SER A 144 40.91 -23.14 -6.94
CA SER A 144 40.60 -24.37 -7.67
C SER A 144 41.18 -24.32 -9.07
N THR A 145 41.94 -25.36 -9.34
CA THR A 145 42.73 -25.70 -10.51
C THR A 145 41.88 -25.98 -11.74
N ARG A 146 42.32 -25.39 -12.84
CA ARG A 146 41.80 -25.56 -14.21
C ARG A 146 42.38 -26.85 -14.81
N ALA A 147 41.51 -27.76 -15.23
CA ALA A 147 41.83 -28.94 -16.03
C ALA A 147 41.06 -28.90 -17.38
N PRO A 148 41.48 -29.67 -18.40
CA PRO A 148 41.50 -29.20 -19.79
C PRO A 148 40.22 -29.51 -20.58
N ARG A 149 40.00 -28.70 -21.64
CA ARG A 149 38.97 -28.90 -22.67
C ARG A 149 39.41 -29.99 -23.64
N THR A 150 38.72 -31.12 -23.65
CA THR A 150 38.61 -31.99 -24.83
C THR A 150 37.55 -31.40 -25.77
N ARG A 151 37.98 -31.04 -26.98
CA ARG A 151 37.09 -30.74 -28.12
C ARG A 151 36.90 -32.05 -28.87
N THR A 152 35.67 -32.53 -28.96
CA THR A 152 35.27 -33.49 -29.99
C THR A 152 34.15 -32.87 -30.79
N SER A 153 34.46 -32.64 -32.06
CA SER A 153 33.54 -32.26 -33.13
C SER A 153 32.90 -33.50 -33.71
N THR A 154 31.56 -33.59 -33.76
CA THR A 154 30.85 -34.22 -34.88
C THR A 154 29.44 -33.65 -34.95
N SER A 155 29.04 -33.33 -36.18
CA SER A 155 27.80 -32.67 -36.60
C SER A 155 26.73 -33.72 -36.99
N PRO A 156 25.58 -33.40 -37.63
CA PRO A 156 24.24 -33.72 -37.13
C PRO A 156 23.53 -34.84 -37.91
N ALA A 157 22.46 -35.42 -37.34
CA ALA A 157 21.49 -36.22 -38.09
C ALA A 157 20.09 -36.13 -37.46
N SER A 158 19.24 -35.34 -38.11
CA SER A 158 17.87 -35.60 -38.56
C SER A 158 16.86 -36.43 -37.75
N GLN A 159 15.63 -35.89 -37.75
CA GLN A 159 14.29 -36.52 -37.65
C GLN A 159 13.66 -36.69 -36.26
N SER A 160 12.68 -35.83 -35.97
CA SER A 160 11.26 -36.23 -35.97
C SER A 160 10.38 -35.04 -35.60
N THR A 161 9.48 -34.69 -36.51
CA THR A 161 8.28 -33.90 -36.25
C THR A 161 7.33 -34.74 -35.41
N ASP A 162 7.19 -34.40 -34.14
CA ASP A 162 5.97 -34.70 -33.40
C ASP A 162 5.66 -33.54 -32.46
N SER A 163 4.45 -33.00 -32.63
CA SER A 163 3.95 -31.81 -31.95
C SER A 163 3.63 -32.15 -30.49
N ALA A 164 4.66 -32.21 -29.65
CA ALA A 164 4.50 -32.24 -28.21
C ALA A 164 4.61 -30.83 -27.67
N LEU A 165 3.50 -30.30 -27.13
CA LEU A 165 3.55 -29.15 -26.22
C LEU A 165 4.63 -29.43 -25.16
N PRO A 166 5.52 -28.46 -24.84
CA PRO A 166 6.55 -28.68 -23.84
C PRO A 166 5.86 -28.92 -22.49
N ARG A 167 5.84 -30.18 -22.05
CA ARG A 167 5.47 -30.54 -20.68
C ARG A 167 6.47 -29.84 -19.76
N LEU A 168 5.98 -28.84 -19.02
CA LEU A 168 6.73 -28.20 -17.94
C LEU A 168 7.18 -29.29 -16.96
N ASP A 169 8.50 -29.48 -16.88
CA ASP A 169 9.11 -30.40 -15.92
C ASP A 169 8.93 -29.83 -14.51
N MET A 170 7.96 -30.40 -13.78
CA MET A 170 7.63 -30.03 -12.41
C MET A 170 8.84 -30.14 -11.46
N GLY A 171 9.78 -31.06 -11.70
CA GLY A 171 10.99 -31.21 -10.88
C GLY A 171 11.94 -30.02 -10.95
N ARG A 172 11.86 -29.24 -12.05
CA ARG A 172 12.63 -28.00 -12.22
C ARG A 172 12.03 -26.83 -11.42
N LEU A 173 10.71 -26.85 -11.18
CA LEU A 173 10.02 -25.87 -10.34
C LEU A 173 10.38 -26.05 -8.85
N ASP A 174 10.55 -27.29 -8.39
CA ASP A 174 10.94 -27.60 -7.01
C ASP A 174 12.37 -27.14 -6.68
N ALA A 175 13.33 -27.38 -7.58
CA ALA A 175 14.70 -26.90 -7.43
C ALA A 175 14.81 -25.35 -7.45
N LEU A 176 13.93 -24.68 -8.19
CA LEU A 176 13.82 -23.21 -8.20
C LEU A 176 13.22 -22.67 -6.90
N THR A 177 12.23 -23.38 -6.35
CA THR A 177 11.59 -23.07 -5.07
C THR A 177 12.60 -23.11 -3.91
N ASP A 178 13.50 -24.10 -3.90
CA ASP A 178 14.55 -24.21 -2.87
C ASP A 178 15.65 -23.14 -3.01
N ARG A 179 16.00 -22.73 -4.24
CA ARG A 179 16.92 -21.60 -4.47
C ARG A 179 16.31 -20.26 -4.01
N TYR A 180 14.99 -20.15 -4.08
CA TYR A 180 14.24 -18.96 -3.69
C TYR A 180 14.10 -18.79 -2.17
N ARG A 181 13.96 -19.90 -1.43
CA ARG A 181 13.90 -19.90 0.05
C ARG A 181 15.14 -19.31 0.73
N LEU A 182 16.28 -19.26 0.04
CA LEU A 182 17.56 -18.71 0.52
C LEU A 182 17.68 -17.17 0.37
N TRP A 183 16.82 -16.52 -0.43
CA TRP A 183 16.86 -15.08 -0.69
C TRP A 183 15.98 -14.29 0.31
N ARG A 184 16.08 -14.61 1.61
CA ARG A 184 15.29 -13.94 2.67
C ARG A 184 15.87 -12.57 3.00
N GLY A 185 15.10 -11.53 2.69
CA GLY A 185 15.31 -10.19 3.25
C GLY A 185 14.36 -9.14 2.69
N THR A 186 14.01 -9.24 1.41
CA THR A 186 13.07 -8.30 0.78
C THR A 186 12.08 -9.03 -0.09
N THR A 187 10.79 -8.91 0.23
CA THR A 187 9.69 -9.45 -0.58
C THR A 187 9.79 -8.85 -1.99
N GLU A 188 9.54 -9.62 -3.04
CA GLU A 188 9.63 -9.13 -4.43
C GLU A 188 8.76 -7.88 -4.65
N ARG A 189 7.60 -7.84 -4.00
CA ARG A 189 6.70 -6.68 -3.92
C ARG A 189 7.42 -5.44 -3.39
N GLN A 190 8.23 -5.53 -2.33
CA GLN A 190 9.01 -4.40 -1.80
C GLN A 190 10.07 -3.90 -2.78
N VAL A 191 10.63 -4.77 -3.61
CA VAL A 191 11.59 -4.35 -4.63
C VAL A 191 10.88 -3.58 -5.74
N LEU A 192 9.70 -4.03 -6.16
CA LEU A 192 8.90 -3.30 -7.14
C LEU A 192 8.37 -1.97 -6.56
N THR A 193 7.91 -1.95 -5.31
CA THR A 193 7.53 -0.73 -4.57
C THR A 193 8.65 0.30 -4.60
N ARG A 194 9.89 -0.08 -4.24
CA ARG A 194 11.04 0.84 -4.27
C ARG A 194 11.28 1.40 -5.67
N GLN A 195 11.10 0.58 -6.69
CA GLN A 195 11.27 1.02 -8.07
C GLN A 195 10.14 1.95 -8.53
N LEU A 196 8.89 1.65 -8.19
CA LEU A 196 7.75 2.53 -8.50
C LEU A 196 7.91 3.88 -7.80
N ASN A 197 8.32 3.89 -6.52
CA ASN A 197 8.62 5.13 -5.81
C ASN A 197 9.72 5.95 -6.51
N ALA A 198 10.82 5.31 -6.92
CA ALA A 198 11.91 5.97 -7.64
C ALA A 198 11.49 6.43 -9.05
N PHE A 199 10.52 5.77 -9.67
CA PHE A 199 9.92 6.18 -10.93
C PHE A 199 9.05 7.42 -10.74
N ILE A 200 8.09 7.38 -9.80
CA ILE A 200 7.15 8.47 -9.52
C ILE A 200 7.85 9.73 -9.01
N SER A 201 8.92 9.57 -8.23
CA SER A 201 9.74 10.73 -7.81
C SER A 201 10.35 11.51 -8.99
N ARG A 202 10.48 10.88 -10.16
CA ARG A 202 10.97 11.52 -11.40
C ARG A 202 9.83 11.93 -12.33
N GLU A 203 8.69 11.27 -12.23
CA GLU A 203 7.55 11.40 -13.13
C GLU A 203 6.29 11.72 -12.29
N PRO A 204 6.10 12.99 -11.88
CA PRO A 204 5.09 13.36 -10.87
C PRO A 204 3.64 13.25 -11.36
N ASP A 205 3.42 13.06 -12.66
CA ASP A 205 2.09 12.83 -13.22
C ASP A 205 1.67 11.34 -13.15
N TRP A 206 2.55 10.48 -12.62
CA TRP A 206 2.28 9.08 -12.34
C TRP A 206 2.11 8.86 -10.85
N ASP A 207 1.21 7.94 -10.49
CA ASP A 207 1.06 7.47 -9.11
C ASP A 207 0.53 6.03 -9.10
N TYR A 208 0.48 5.39 -7.93
CA TYR A 208 0.02 4.02 -7.78
C TYR A 208 -0.63 3.73 -6.43
N LEU A 209 -1.42 2.66 -6.42
CA LEU A 209 -1.97 2.02 -5.24
C LEU A 209 -1.42 0.61 -5.15
N SER A 210 -1.09 0.19 -3.94
CA SER A 210 -0.83 -1.22 -3.70
C SER A 210 -2.13 -1.98 -3.47
N SER A 211 -2.10 -3.32 -3.52
CA SER A 211 -3.27 -4.17 -3.26
C SER A 211 -4.00 -3.80 -1.96
N ASP A 212 -3.24 -3.39 -0.95
CA ASP A 212 -3.75 -3.10 0.39
C ASP A 212 -4.47 -1.73 0.42
N ASP A 213 -4.13 -0.84 -0.51
CA ASP A 213 -4.72 0.50 -0.64
C ASP A 213 -5.99 0.51 -1.50
N LEU A 214 -6.27 -0.55 -2.26
CA LEU A 214 -7.47 -0.64 -3.11
C LEU A 214 -8.75 -0.85 -2.30
N GLY A 215 -8.63 -1.20 -1.01
CA GLY A 215 -9.78 -1.47 -0.14
C GLY A 215 -10.59 -2.71 -0.56
N ILE A 216 -10.00 -3.62 -1.36
CA ILE A 216 -10.64 -4.86 -1.83
C ILE A 216 -10.01 -6.03 -1.11
N ASP A 217 -10.86 -6.86 -0.50
CA ASP A 217 -10.40 -8.12 0.08
C ASP A 217 -9.89 -9.05 -1.03
N ASN A 218 -8.65 -9.53 -0.87
CA ASN A 218 -7.98 -10.39 -1.84
C ASN A 218 -7.91 -9.78 -3.25
N ALA A 219 -7.47 -8.52 -3.34
CA ALA A 219 -7.20 -7.88 -4.63
C ALA A 219 -6.30 -8.81 -5.47
N ALA A 220 -6.80 -9.19 -6.65
CA ALA A 220 -6.14 -10.18 -7.51
C ALA A 220 -4.92 -9.60 -8.26
N VAL A 221 -4.39 -8.47 -7.78
CA VAL A 221 -3.29 -7.70 -8.36
C VAL A 221 -2.45 -7.10 -7.23
N ASP A 222 -1.15 -6.93 -7.43
CA ASP A 222 -0.27 -6.34 -6.42
C ASP A 222 -0.30 -4.82 -6.44
N PHE A 223 -0.46 -4.22 -7.63
CA PHE A 223 -0.47 -2.78 -7.82
C PHE A 223 -1.47 -2.33 -8.89
N LEU A 224 -2.04 -1.14 -8.69
CA LEU A 224 -2.75 -0.36 -9.69
C LEU A 224 -1.96 0.93 -9.92
N VAL A 225 -1.40 1.11 -11.11
CA VAL A 225 -0.61 2.29 -11.50
C VAL A 225 -1.41 3.12 -12.47
N ALA A 226 -1.44 4.43 -12.30
CA ALA A 226 -2.07 5.35 -13.25
C ALA A 226 -1.12 6.50 -13.59
N GLY A 227 -1.24 6.98 -14.82
CA GLY A 227 -0.50 8.15 -15.32
C GLY A 227 -1.02 8.57 -16.68
N PRO A 228 -0.34 9.49 -17.38
CA PRO A 228 -0.76 9.97 -18.69
C PRO A 228 -1.01 8.84 -19.69
N GLY A 229 -0.25 7.74 -19.60
CA GLY A 229 -0.36 6.57 -20.45
C GLY A 229 -1.60 5.68 -20.24
N GLY A 230 -2.43 5.97 -19.23
CA GLY A 230 -3.59 5.15 -18.86
C GLY A 230 -3.47 4.49 -17.49
N VAL A 231 -4.35 3.51 -17.22
CA VAL A 231 -4.36 2.73 -15.97
C VAL A 231 -3.83 1.32 -16.21
N PHE A 232 -2.97 0.84 -15.32
CA PHE A 232 -2.29 -0.44 -15.43
C PHE A 232 -2.44 -1.23 -14.13
N THR A 233 -2.88 -2.47 -14.24
CA THR A 233 -2.84 -3.43 -13.14
C THR A 233 -1.58 -4.27 -13.28
N ILE A 234 -0.80 -4.39 -12.21
CA ILE A 234 0.47 -5.13 -12.20
C ILE A 234 0.35 -6.30 -11.22
N ASP A 235 0.63 -7.50 -11.72
CA ASP A 235 0.78 -8.72 -10.91
C ASP A 235 2.26 -9.14 -10.93
N VAL A 236 2.83 -9.31 -9.75
CA VAL A 236 4.21 -9.76 -9.54
C VAL A 236 4.19 -11.28 -9.45
N ILE A 237 4.67 -11.91 -10.52
CA ILE A 237 4.76 -13.36 -10.57
C ILE A 237 6.14 -13.82 -10.14
N THR A 238 6.18 -14.92 -9.39
CA THR A 238 7.40 -15.57 -8.90
C THR A 238 7.37 -17.05 -9.26
N PRO A 239 8.52 -17.76 -9.28
CA PRO A 239 8.53 -19.20 -9.53
C PRO A 239 7.69 -20.01 -8.55
N THR A 240 7.51 -19.51 -7.32
CA THR A 240 6.72 -20.15 -6.26
C THR A 240 5.24 -19.82 -6.33
N SER A 241 4.85 -18.80 -7.08
CA SER A 241 3.46 -18.39 -7.31
C SER A 241 3.30 -17.89 -8.74
N PRO A 242 3.33 -18.77 -9.75
CA PRO A 242 3.19 -18.39 -11.16
C PRO A 242 1.74 -18.13 -11.57
N ALA A 243 0.78 -18.26 -10.65
CA ALA A 243 -0.65 -18.11 -10.94
C ALA A 243 -0.99 -16.66 -11.33
N PHE A 244 -1.56 -16.49 -12.52
CA PHE A 244 -2.08 -15.20 -12.99
C PHE A 244 -3.42 -14.92 -12.30
N ARG A 245 -3.46 -13.92 -11.41
CA ARG A 245 -4.68 -13.61 -10.66
C ARG A 245 -5.48 -12.48 -11.29
N GLY A 246 -4.81 -11.55 -11.97
CA GLY A 246 -5.39 -10.25 -12.28
C GLY A 246 -6.24 -10.12 -13.55
N ALA A 247 -6.34 -11.12 -14.42
CA ALA A 247 -7.04 -10.96 -15.70
C ALA A 247 -8.54 -10.61 -15.54
N GLY A 248 -9.23 -11.22 -14.58
CA GLY A 248 -10.62 -10.87 -14.26
C GLY A 248 -10.73 -9.48 -13.61
N PHE A 249 -9.73 -9.10 -12.82
CA PHE A 249 -9.67 -7.80 -12.15
C PHE A 249 -9.58 -6.64 -13.14
N THR A 250 -8.77 -6.77 -14.20
CA THR A 250 -8.60 -5.72 -15.21
C THR A 250 -9.89 -5.32 -15.90
N LYS A 251 -10.72 -6.29 -16.32
CA LYS A 251 -12.02 -6.00 -16.94
C LYS A 251 -12.96 -5.29 -15.96
N ARG A 252 -13.01 -5.78 -14.72
CA ARG A 252 -13.80 -5.16 -13.66
C ARG A 252 -13.33 -3.74 -13.35
N ALA A 253 -12.02 -3.53 -13.19
CA ALA A 253 -11.44 -2.22 -12.95
C ALA A 253 -11.76 -1.23 -14.07
N SER A 254 -11.64 -1.65 -15.34
CA SER A 254 -12.02 -0.82 -16.48
C SER A 254 -13.49 -0.42 -16.45
N HIS A 255 -14.38 -1.37 -16.17
CA HIS A 255 -15.81 -1.10 -16.06
C HIS A 255 -16.14 -0.16 -14.89
N VAL A 256 -15.64 -0.49 -13.70
CA VAL A 256 -15.93 0.22 -12.46
C VAL A 256 -15.37 1.64 -12.48
N LEU A 257 -14.10 1.81 -12.82
CA LEU A 257 -13.49 3.13 -12.90
C LEU A 257 -14.11 3.95 -14.03
N GLY A 258 -14.45 3.30 -15.15
CA GLY A 258 -15.13 3.98 -16.24
C GLY A 258 -16.50 4.53 -15.86
N ARG A 259 -17.27 3.79 -15.06
CA ARG A 259 -18.54 4.29 -14.51
C ARG A 259 -18.33 5.40 -13.48
N ALA A 260 -17.37 5.25 -12.57
CA ALA A 260 -17.11 6.24 -11.52
C ALA A 260 -16.60 7.58 -12.08
N MET A 261 -15.81 7.54 -13.16
CA MET A 261 -15.27 8.72 -13.83
C MET A 261 -16.20 9.28 -14.91
N GLU A 262 -17.34 8.65 -15.17
CA GLU A 262 -18.26 8.99 -16.27
C GLU A 262 -17.58 9.08 -17.65
N SER A 263 -16.50 8.31 -17.84
CA SER A 263 -15.63 8.34 -19.01
C SER A 263 -14.96 6.98 -19.20
N PRO A 264 -14.75 6.48 -20.43
CA PRO A 264 -14.13 5.17 -20.64
C PRO A 264 -12.69 5.14 -20.13
N VAL A 265 -12.41 4.28 -19.14
CA VAL A 265 -11.07 4.04 -18.59
C VAL A 265 -10.54 2.71 -19.09
N TRP A 266 -9.49 2.76 -19.91
CA TRP A 266 -8.81 1.57 -20.41
C TRP A 266 -7.80 1.09 -19.38
N VAL A 267 -8.04 -0.10 -18.80
CA VAL A 267 -7.13 -0.73 -17.85
C VAL A 267 -6.37 -1.85 -18.55
N ARG A 268 -5.04 -1.85 -18.47
CA ARG A 268 -4.18 -2.90 -19.05
C ARG A 268 -3.54 -3.75 -17.98
N HIS A 269 -3.49 -5.06 -18.22
CA HIS A 269 -2.85 -6.00 -17.30
C HIS A 269 -1.41 -6.26 -17.68
N LEU A 270 -0.49 -6.10 -16.73
CA LEU A 270 0.95 -6.30 -16.90
C LEU A 270 1.45 -7.36 -15.92
N LEU A 271 2.28 -8.26 -16.41
CA LEU A 271 2.96 -9.25 -15.59
C LEU A 271 4.42 -8.87 -15.42
N VAL A 272 4.87 -8.79 -14.16
CA VAL A 272 6.27 -8.48 -13.84
C VAL A 272 6.90 -9.71 -13.22
N PRO A 273 7.61 -10.54 -14.00
CA PRO A 273 8.31 -11.69 -13.46
C PRO A 273 9.49 -11.25 -12.61
N VAL A 274 9.54 -11.76 -11.38
CA VAL A 274 10.68 -11.57 -10.47
C VAL A 274 11.33 -12.94 -10.20
N GLY A 275 12.65 -12.95 -10.32
CA GLY A 275 13.55 -14.11 -10.15
C GLY A 275 13.36 -15.27 -11.11
N PHE A 276 12.56 -15.10 -12.16
CA PHE A 276 12.69 -15.89 -13.38
C PHE A 276 13.97 -15.51 -14.12
N SER A 277 14.65 -16.50 -14.68
CA SER A 277 15.59 -16.26 -15.77
C SER A 277 14.86 -15.78 -17.03
N PRO A 278 15.53 -15.09 -17.96
CA PRO A 278 14.90 -14.67 -19.22
C PRO A 278 14.27 -15.82 -20.02
N ALA A 279 14.90 -17.00 -20.01
CA ALA A 279 14.38 -18.20 -20.69
C ALA A 279 13.12 -18.75 -20.01
N GLU A 280 13.06 -18.76 -18.67
CA GLU A 280 11.88 -19.21 -17.93
C GLU A 280 10.72 -18.23 -18.08
N ALA A 281 11.00 -16.92 -18.02
CA ALA A 281 10.00 -15.89 -18.26
C ALA A 281 9.37 -16.02 -19.66
N ALA A 282 10.19 -16.27 -20.68
CA ALA A 282 9.72 -16.48 -22.06
C ALA A 282 8.90 -17.76 -22.26
N ALA A 283 9.05 -18.75 -21.38
CA ALA A 283 8.33 -20.02 -21.43
C ALA A 283 6.99 -20.00 -20.66
N LEU A 284 6.65 -18.90 -19.99
CA LEU A 284 5.39 -18.79 -19.28
C LEU A 284 4.21 -18.78 -20.26
N PRO A 285 3.20 -19.66 -20.08
CA PRO A 285 2.08 -19.78 -21.01
C PRO A 285 1.09 -18.65 -20.78
N THR A 286 1.38 -17.47 -21.32
CA THR A 286 0.51 -16.31 -21.14
C THR A 286 0.48 -15.41 -22.36
N GLU A 287 -0.73 -14.99 -22.70
CA GLU A 287 -1.02 -14.00 -23.74
C GLU A 287 -0.84 -12.56 -23.22
N LEU A 288 -0.54 -12.42 -21.92
CA LEU A 288 -0.39 -11.13 -21.27
C LEU A 288 1.01 -10.56 -21.47
N PRO A 289 1.16 -9.23 -21.60
CA PRO A 289 2.46 -8.60 -21.72
C PRO A 289 3.35 -8.90 -20.51
N LEU A 290 4.41 -9.67 -20.74
CA LEU A 290 5.49 -9.84 -19.77
C LEU A 290 6.49 -8.70 -19.90
N ILE A 291 6.65 -7.96 -18.81
CA ILE A 291 7.57 -6.83 -18.78
C ILE A 291 8.58 -7.06 -17.67
N SER A 292 9.84 -7.16 -18.05
CA SER A 292 10.89 -7.26 -17.05
C SER A 292 10.87 -6.01 -16.17
N ARG A 293 11.22 -6.21 -14.89
CA ARG A 293 11.28 -5.11 -13.92
C ARG A 293 12.06 -3.90 -14.46
N ARG A 294 13.18 -4.10 -15.16
CA ARG A 294 14.00 -3.01 -15.73
C ARG A 294 13.31 -2.24 -16.86
N GLN A 295 12.42 -2.89 -17.60
CA GLN A 295 11.72 -2.29 -18.74
C GLN A 295 10.42 -1.59 -18.34
N LEU A 296 9.90 -1.85 -17.13
CA LEU A 296 8.59 -1.35 -16.69
C LEU A 296 8.45 0.17 -16.83
N ALA A 297 9.37 0.95 -16.27
CA ALA A 297 9.30 2.42 -16.33
C ALA A 297 9.31 2.93 -17.79
N GLY A 298 10.23 2.40 -18.61
CA GLY A 298 10.30 2.77 -20.02
C GLY A 298 9.07 2.33 -20.81
N PHE A 299 8.46 1.20 -20.45
CA PHE A 299 7.20 0.76 -21.05
C PHE A 299 6.07 1.72 -20.72
N LEU A 300 5.89 2.10 -19.44
CA LEU A 300 4.86 3.03 -18.99
C LEU A 300 4.98 4.39 -19.69
N LEU A 301 6.19 4.95 -19.78
CA LEU A 301 6.45 6.23 -20.43
C LEU A 301 6.25 6.24 -21.95
N ARG A 302 6.32 5.07 -22.61
CA ARG A 302 6.10 4.96 -24.06
C ARG A 302 4.63 4.80 -24.44
N GLN A 303 3.72 4.71 -23.47
CA GLN A 303 2.31 4.59 -23.77
C GLN A 303 1.77 5.92 -24.30
N PRO A 304 0.85 5.89 -25.29
CA PRO A 304 0.22 7.12 -25.77
C PRO A 304 -0.56 7.78 -24.64
N THR A 305 -0.59 9.11 -24.61
CA THR A 305 -1.35 9.85 -23.60
C THR A 305 -2.85 9.59 -23.78
N GLN A 306 -3.48 9.00 -22.76
CA GLN A 306 -4.90 8.69 -22.69
C GLN A 306 -5.61 9.42 -21.55
N LEU A 307 -4.90 9.78 -20.48
CA LEU A 307 -5.44 10.46 -19.30
C LEU A 307 -4.77 11.81 -19.12
N GLN A 308 -5.55 12.82 -18.73
CA GLN A 308 -5.00 14.09 -18.25
C GLN A 308 -4.54 13.93 -16.80
N PRO A 309 -3.63 14.79 -16.30
CA PRO A 309 -3.15 14.70 -14.91
C PRO A 309 -4.27 14.69 -13.86
N GLY A 310 -5.34 15.46 -14.08
CA GLY A 310 -6.52 15.45 -13.19
C GLY A 310 -7.31 14.13 -13.22
N ASP A 311 -7.32 13.43 -14.36
CA ASP A 311 -7.98 12.13 -14.50
C ASP A 311 -7.22 11.03 -13.75
N VAL A 312 -5.89 11.14 -13.65
CA VAL A 312 -5.04 10.21 -12.90
C VAL A 312 -5.38 10.26 -11.41
N GLU A 313 -5.43 11.47 -10.85
CA GLU A 313 -5.80 11.70 -9.45
C GLU A 313 -7.22 11.18 -9.16
N LEU A 314 -8.16 11.46 -10.05
CA LEU A 314 -9.53 10.95 -9.99
C LEU A 314 -9.60 9.41 -10.04
N ALA A 315 -8.92 8.78 -10.99
CA ALA A 315 -8.92 7.33 -11.15
C ALA A 315 -8.40 6.63 -9.90
N LEU A 316 -7.28 7.11 -9.34
CA LEU A 316 -6.72 6.54 -8.12
C LEU A 316 -7.56 6.89 -6.88
N GLY A 317 -8.13 8.11 -6.83
CA GLY A 317 -9.07 8.53 -5.79
C GLY A 317 -10.26 7.57 -5.70
N TYR A 318 -10.93 7.30 -6.83
CA TYR A 318 -12.01 6.31 -6.88
C TYR A 318 -11.53 4.89 -6.58
N ALA A 319 -10.36 4.49 -7.08
CA ALA A 319 -9.82 3.15 -6.85
C ALA A 319 -9.50 2.87 -5.36
N ARG A 320 -9.20 3.88 -4.54
CA ARG A 320 -9.02 3.73 -3.08
C ARG A 320 -10.33 3.45 -2.34
N LEU A 321 -11.46 3.86 -2.92
CA LEU A 321 -12.74 3.77 -2.24
C LEU A 321 -13.30 2.36 -2.37
N ARG A 322 -13.47 1.68 -1.23
CA ARG A 322 -13.99 0.30 -1.17
C ARG A 322 -15.35 0.14 -1.88
N TRP A 323 -16.19 1.17 -1.88
CA TRP A 323 -17.51 1.13 -2.51
C TRP A 323 -17.46 1.13 -4.03
N THR A 324 -16.43 1.74 -4.64
CA THR A 324 -16.22 1.76 -6.10
C THR A 324 -16.28 0.35 -6.66
N TRP A 325 -15.67 -0.60 -5.95
CA TRP A 325 -15.56 -1.98 -6.39
C TRP A 325 -16.84 -2.80 -6.23
N ARG A 326 -17.91 -2.33 -5.58
CA ARG A 326 -19.11 -3.14 -5.32
C ARG A 326 -20.08 -3.27 -6.50
N GLY A 327 -19.84 -2.50 -7.57
CA GLY A 327 -20.59 -2.57 -8.83
C GLY A 327 -20.16 -3.72 -9.76
#